data_AF-A0A354HSP9-F1
#
_entry.id   AF-A0A354HSP9-F1
#
_cell.length_a   1.000
_cell.length_b   1.000
_cell.length_c   1.000
_cell.angle_alpha   90.00
_cell.angle_beta   90.00
_cell.angle_gamma   90.00
#
_symmetry.space_group_name_H-M   'P 1'
#
loop_
_entity.id
_entity.type
_entity.pdbx_description
1 polymer ?
#
loop_
_entity_poly.entity_id
_entity_poly.type
_entity_poly.pdbx_seq_one_letter_code
_entity_poly.pdbx_strand_id
1 'polypeptide(L)'
;DWVAESYCPEMLQFLDLSGKSGVTVSDLALILNGKGILSGTEAVFYQASRSNNINEIFLTSLALHESGRGTSQLANGVLFTPTDSTLPPRVVYNMYGIGAVDSNPILKGAEYAYNHGWFSPEEAIIGGAYFVSRYYVNNSNYFQDTLYKMRWNPGAPGKHQYATDIGWASKQTNFIRQFYAQVNIYNLRFDIPMYQSEPEPAP
;
A
#
# COMPACT_ATOMS: atom_id res chain seq x y z
N ASP A 1 16.67 19.01 -3.90
CA ASP A 1 15.87 17.80 -4.18
C ASP A 1 14.69 18.23 -5.04
N TRP A 2 14.76 17.91 -6.34
CA TRP A 2 13.84 18.47 -7.34
C TRP A 2 12.38 18.12 -7.06
N VAL A 3 12.05 16.96 -6.48
CA VAL A 3 10.66 16.61 -6.14
C VAL A 3 10.17 17.41 -4.94
N ALA A 4 11.00 17.55 -3.91
CA ALA A 4 10.66 18.38 -2.75
C ALA A 4 10.55 19.87 -3.09
N GLU A 5 11.26 20.32 -4.12
CA GLU A 5 11.24 21.71 -4.60
C GLU A 5 10.14 21.99 -5.63
N SER A 6 9.74 20.98 -6.42
CA SER A 6 8.80 21.16 -7.55
C SER A 6 7.35 20.76 -7.24
N TYR A 7 7.12 19.89 -6.25
CA TYR A 7 5.77 19.40 -5.93
C TYR A 7 5.43 19.57 -4.45
N CYS A 8 4.26 20.16 -4.18
CA CYS A 8 3.65 20.09 -2.86
C CYS A 8 3.42 18.61 -2.48
N PRO A 9 3.74 18.15 -1.26
CA PRO A 9 3.53 16.76 -0.85
C PRO A 9 2.12 16.23 -1.20
N GLU A 10 1.12 17.09 -1.11
CA GLU A 10 -0.28 16.80 -1.40
C GLU A 10 -0.52 16.40 -2.86
N MET A 11 0.29 16.90 -3.82
CA MET A 11 0.17 16.51 -5.23
C MET A 11 0.42 15.01 -5.44
N LEU A 12 1.22 14.38 -4.57
CA LEU A 12 1.49 12.94 -4.66
C LEU A 12 0.26 12.08 -4.30
N GLN A 13 -0.82 12.65 -3.77
CA GLN A 13 -2.09 11.92 -3.62
C GLN A 13 -2.68 11.54 -4.99
N PHE A 14 -2.32 12.29 -6.02
CA PHE A 14 -2.78 12.11 -7.40
C PHE A 14 -1.75 11.36 -8.25
N LEU A 15 -0.65 10.89 -7.66
CA LEU A 15 0.32 10.05 -8.36
C LEU A 15 -0.37 8.77 -8.82
N ASP A 16 -0.20 8.45 -10.10
CA ASP A 16 -0.64 7.20 -10.67
C ASP A 16 0.23 6.04 -10.15
N LEU A 17 -0.46 5.10 -9.52
CA LEU A 17 0.11 3.96 -8.83
C LEU A 17 0.16 2.72 -9.71
N SER A 18 -0.42 2.78 -10.92
CA SER A 18 -0.34 1.70 -11.90
C SER A 18 0.99 1.73 -12.65
N GLY A 19 1.58 0.55 -12.85
CA GLY A 19 2.87 0.41 -13.51
C GLY A 19 4.07 0.81 -12.64
N LYS A 20 5.22 0.90 -13.28
CA LYS A 20 6.51 1.09 -12.61
C LYS A 20 6.84 2.56 -12.36
N SER A 21 7.35 2.87 -11.18
CA SER A 21 8.02 4.16 -10.90
C SER A 21 9.32 4.30 -11.69
N GLY A 22 10.03 3.19 -11.96
CA GLY A 22 11.30 3.19 -12.68
C GLY A 22 12.53 3.09 -11.79
N VAL A 23 12.36 3.01 -10.46
CA VAL A 23 13.46 2.77 -9.53
C VAL A 23 14.01 1.34 -9.65
N THR A 24 15.21 1.13 -9.12
CA THR A 24 15.92 -0.15 -9.12
C THR A 24 15.74 -0.91 -7.80
N VAL A 25 16.19 -2.17 -7.76
CA VAL A 25 16.29 -2.92 -6.50
C VAL A 25 17.23 -2.23 -5.51
N SER A 26 18.33 -1.65 -5.98
CA SER A 26 19.28 -0.91 -5.13
C SER A 26 18.66 0.35 -4.52
N ASP A 27 17.81 1.04 -5.26
CA ASP A 27 17.05 2.18 -4.75
C ASP A 27 16.10 1.75 -3.61
N LEU A 28 15.40 0.63 -3.79
CA LEU A 28 14.55 0.06 -2.74
C LEU A 28 15.36 -0.40 -1.52
N ALA A 29 16.57 -0.92 -1.72
CA ALA A 29 17.47 -1.31 -0.64
C ALA A 29 17.83 -0.10 0.25
N LEU A 30 18.07 1.07 -0.35
CA LEU A 30 18.31 2.32 0.39
C LEU A 30 17.10 2.69 1.26
N ILE A 31 15.89 2.59 0.70
CA ILE A 31 14.64 2.94 1.38
C ILE A 31 14.34 1.99 2.55
N LEU A 32 14.51 0.67 2.32
CA LEU A 32 14.17 -0.39 3.25
C LEU A 32 15.21 -0.62 4.34
N ASN A 33 16.40 -0.04 4.21
CA ASN A 33 17.45 -0.16 5.21
C ASN A 33 16.96 0.30 6.60
N GLY A 34 17.11 -0.59 7.58
CA GLY A 34 16.75 -0.36 8.98
C GLY A 34 15.24 -0.28 9.24
N LYS A 35 14.39 -0.79 8.34
CA LYS A 35 12.93 -0.76 8.47
C LYS A 35 12.34 -2.05 9.09
N GLY A 36 12.95 -2.52 10.17
CA GLY A 36 12.51 -3.72 10.87
C GLY A 36 12.49 -4.95 9.96
N ILE A 37 11.40 -5.72 10.01
CA ILE A 37 11.24 -6.95 9.22
C ILE A 37 11.23 -6.71 7.69
N LEU A 38 11.04 -5.47 7.24
CA LEU A 38 11.07 -5.13 5.81
C LEU A 38 12.49 -4.88 5.30
N SER A 39 13.50 -4.74 6.18
CA SER A 39 14.89 -4.57 5.77
C SER A 39 15.41 -5.84 5.07
N GLY A 40 16.02 -5.69 3.89
CA GLY A 40 16.52 -6.83 3.09
C GLY A 40 15.48 -7.47 2.17
N THR A 41 14.27 -6.91 2.08
CA THR A 41 13.17 -7.44 1.23
C THR A 41 13.02 -6.70 -0.11
N GLU A 42 13.97 -5.85 -0.49
CA GLU A 42 13.93 -5.03 -1.70
C GLU A 42 13.65 -5.81 -2.99
N ALA A 43 14.25 -6.99 -3.15
CA ALA A 43 14.03 -7.84 -4.31
C ALA A 43 12.58 -8.36 -4.37
N VAL A 44 11.97 -8.59 -3.21
CA VAL A 44 10.59 -9.10 -3.08
C VAL A 44 9.59 -8.00 -3.41
N PHE A 45 9.78 -6.79 -2.88
CA PHE A 45 8.97 -5.62 -3.27
C PHE A 45 9.08 -5.33 -4.76
N TYR A 46 10.29 -5.39 -5.31
CA TYR A 46 10.52 -5.21 -6.75
C TYR A 46 9.78 -6.27 -7.57
N GLN A 47 9.92 -7.55 -7.23
CA GLN A 47 9.23 -8.65 -7.91
C GLN A 47 7.70 -8.49 -7.80
N ALA A 48 7.18 -8.23 -6.60
CA ALA A 48 5.77 -8.06 -6.35
C ALA A 48 5.17 -6.89 -7.16
N SER A 49 5.91 -5.78 -7.29
CA SER A 49 5.57 -4.66 -8.16
C SER A 49 5.43 -5.07 -9.62
N ARG A 50 6.42 -5.79 -10.15
CA ARG A 50 6.46 -6.21 -11.56
C ARG A 50 5.34 -7.18 -11.89
N SER A 51 5.12 -8.19 -11.04
CA SER A 51 4.07 -9.20 -11.25
C SER A 51 2.66 -8.62 -11.21
N ASN A 52 2.48 -7.50 -10.50
CA ASN A 52 1.16 -6.93 -10.25
C ASN A 52 0.92 -5.57 -10.94
N ASN A 53 1.84 -5.12 -11.80
CA ASN A 53 1.77 -3.81 -12.48
C ASN A 53 1.43 -2.65 -11.51
N ILE A 54 2.19 -2.55 -10.42
CA ILE A 54 1.96 -1.56 -9.36
C ILE A 54 3.26 -0.83 -9.02
N ASN A 55 3.15 0.44 -8.67
CA ASN A 55 4.28 1.31 -8.37
C ASN A 55 5.00 0.83 -7.11
N GLU A 56 6.28 0.46 -7.24
CA GLU A 56 7.11 -0.12 -6.19
C GLU A 56 7.41 0.86 -5.03
N ILE A 57 7.49 2.17 -5.30
CA ILE A 57 7.65 3.20 -4.26
C ILE A 57 6.37 3.29 -3.42
N PHE A 58 5.21 3.28 -4.08
CA PHE A 58 3.92 3.24 -3.39
C PHE A 58 3.73 1.95 -2.59
N LEU A 59 4.01 0.79 -3.17
CA LEU A 59 3.87 -0.50 -2.49
C LEU A 59 4.73 -0.55 -1.21
N THR A 60 5.95 -0.01 -1.29
CA THR A 60 6.86 0.12 -0.14
C THR A 60 6.34 1.12 0.90
N SER A 61 5.83 2.27 0.45
CA SER A 61 5.18 3.28 1.32
C SER A 61 4.01 2.69 2.09
N LEU A 62 3.15 1.97 1.39
CA LEU A 62 1.97 1.36 1.97
C LEU A 62 2.37 0.34 3.05
N ALA A 63 3.28 -0.60 2.74
CA ALA A 63 3.76 -1.55 3.73
C ALA A 63 4.37 -0.86 4.95
N LEU A 64 5.20 0.18 4.76
CA LEU A 64 5.81 0.93 5.86
C LEU A 64 4.81 1.68 6.72
N HIS A 65 3.74 2.20 6.12
CA HIS A 65 2.68 2.86 6.87
C HIS A 65 1.88 1.84 7.70
N GLU A 66 1.36 0.80 7.05
CA GLU A 66 0.44 -0.17 7.66
C GLU A 66 1.14 -1.07 8.70
N SER A 67 2.43 -1.35 8.52
CA SER A 67 3.23 -2.15 9.46
C SER A 67 3.90 -1.34 10.56
N GLY A 68 3.67 -0.03 10.66
CA GLY A 68 4.39 0.82 11.61
C GLY A 68 5.91 0.74 11.40
N ARG A 69 6.35 0.89 10.16
CA ARG A 69 7.76 0.77 9.71
C ARG A 69 8.38 -0.62 9.98
N GLY A 70 7.59 -1.68 9.77
CA GLY A 70 8.02 -3.07 9.93
C GLY A 70 8.07 -3.56 11.38
N THR A 71 7.40 -2.88 12.32
CA THR A 71 7.47 -3.19 13.76
C THR A 71 6.14 -3.66 14.35
N SER A 72 5.04 -3.60 13.60
CA SER A 72 3.73 -4.05 14.08
C SER A 72 3.73 -5.56 14.37
N GLN A 73 2.86 -5.98 15.30
CA GLN A 73 2.72 -7.39 15.66
C GLN A 73 2.32 -8.26 14.46
N LEU A 74 1.38 -7.79 13.63
CA LEU A 74 0.96 -8.50 12.41
C LEU A 74 2.09 -8.65 11.39
N ALA A 75 2.95 -7.63 11.26
CA ALA A 75 4.10 -7.70 10.37
C ALA A 75 5.20 -8.63 10.89
N ASN A 76 5.36 -8.75 12.21
CA ASN A 76 6.44 -9.54 12.83
C ASN A 76 6.07 -11.00 13.14
N GLY A 77 4.87 -11.43 12.75
CA GLY A 77 4.44 -12.81 12.88
C GLY A 77 3.47 -13.02 14.05
N VAL A 78 2.36 -13.70 13.77
CA VAL A 78 1.37 -14.11 14.77
C VAL A 78 1.15 -15.62 14.63
N LEU A 79 1.25 -16.37 15.73
CA LEU A 79 0.82 -17.77 15.72
C LEU A 79 -0.71 -17.82 15.63
N PHE A 80 -1.22 -18.33 14.52
CA PHE A 80 -2.65 -18.53 14.31
C PHE A 80 -2.98 -20.03 14.35
N THR A 81 -4.05 -20.35 15.09
CA THR A 81 -4.61 -21.70 15.17
C THR A 81 -5.97 -21.69 14.47
N PRO A 82 -6.14 -22.40 13.34
CA PRO A 82 -7.42 -22.47 12.65
C PRO A 82 -8.46 -23.22 13.49
N THR A 83 -9.74 -22.94 13.25
CA THR A 83 -10.86 -23.65 13.89
C THR A 83 -11.03 -25.07 13.37
N ASP A 84 -10.66 -25.31 12.10
CA ASP A 84 -10.54 -26.64 11.53
C ASP A 84 -9.36 -27.37 12.15
N SER A 85 -9.64 -28.35 13.01
CA SER A 85 -8.64 -29.13 13.74
C SER A 85 -7.80 -30.05 12.85
N THR A 86 -8.15 -30.21 11.57
CA THR A 86 -7.32 -30.93 10.59
C THR A 86 -6.17 -30.08 10.07
N LEU A 87 -6.26 -28.76 10.22
CA LEU A 87 -5.24 -27.81 9.79
C LEU A 87 -4.31 -27.44 10.95
N PRO A 88 -2.99 -27.42 10.73
CA PRO A 88 -2.05 -27.16 11.80
C PRO A 88 -1.89 -25.66 12.09
N PRO A 89 -1.57 -25.26 13.33
CA PRO A 89 -1.16 -23.90 13.64
C PRO A 89 0.06 -23.46 12.82
N ARG A 90 0.10 -22.18 12.43
CA ARG A 90 1.21 -21.57 11.68
C ARG A 90 1.46 -20.15 12.16
N VAL A 91 2.72 -19.73 12.12
CA VAL A 91 3.06 -18.30 12.21
C VAL A 91 2.70 -17.67 10.88
N VAL A 92 1.98 -16.55 10.92
CA VAL A 92 1.50 -15.82 9.74
C VAL A 92 1.91 -14.36 9.81
N TYR A 93 2.08 -13.74 8.64
CA TYR A 93 2.58 -12.38 8.49
C TYR A 93 1.60 -11.54 7.67
N ASN A 94 1.46 -10.26 8.00
CA ASN A 94 0.59 -9.34 7.26
C ASN A 94 1.19 -7.92 7.26
N MET A 95 1.76 -7.53 6.12
CA MET A 95 2.50 -6.26 5.97
C MET A 95 1.60 -5.04 5.71
N TYR A 96 0.35 -5.28 5.34
CA TYR A 96 -0.56 -4.25 4.83
C TYR A 96 -1.84 -4.11 5.67
N GLY A 97 -1.94 -4.83 6.80
CA GLY A 97 -3.12 -4.81 7.66
C GLY A 97 -4.38 -5.38 6.99
N ILE A 98 -4.25 -6.19 5.94
CA ILE A 98 -5.40 -6.66 5.16
C ILE A 98 -6.26 -7.60 6.01
N GLY A 99 -7.56 -7.33 6.07
CA GLY A 99 -8.50 -8.09 6.89
C GLY A 99 -8.46 -7.76 8.39
N ALA A 100 -7.61 -6.82 8.83
CA ALA A 100 -7.59 -6.36 10.22
C ALA A 100 -8.76 -5.40 10.48
N VAL A 101 -9.83 -5.90 11.11
CA VAL A 101 -11.01 -5.10 11.47
C VAL A 101 -10.83 -4.44 12.84
N ASP A 102 -11.37 -3.24 13.04
CA ASP A 102 -11.17 -2.42 14.25
C ASP A 102 -11.46 -3.15 15.57
N SER A 103 -12.47 -4.02 15.61
CA SER A 103 -12.86 -4.74 16.82
C SER A 103 -11.87 -5.82 17.25
N ASN A 104 -11.11 -6.40 16.31
CA ASN A 104 -10.11 -7.41 16.60
C ASN A 104 -9.06 -7.51 15.48
N PRO A 105 -8.20 -6.47 15.34
CA PRO A 105 -7.35 -6.31 14.15
C PRO A 105 -6.30 -7.42 14.05
N ILE A 106 -5.73 -7.85 15.18
CA ILE A 106 -4.69 -8.88 15.21
C ILE A 106 -5.26 -10.25 14.81
N LEU A 107 -6.36 -10.69 15.44
CA LEU A 107 -6.93 -12.00 15.13
C LEU A 107 -7.43 -12.06 13.69
N LYS A 108 -8.16 -11.04 13.24
CA LYS A 108 -8.74 -11.02 11.88
C LYS A 108 -7.70 -10.82 10.78
N GLY A 109 -6.68 -10.02 11.03
CA GLY A 109 -5.54 -9.89 10.12
C GLY A 109 -4.73 -11.19 10.02
N ALA A 110 -4.55 -11.92 11.13
CA ALA A 110 -3.86 -13.22 11.15
C ALA A 110 -4.71 -14.33 10.49
N GLU A 111 -6.02 -14.37 10.74
CA GLU A 111 -6.95 -15.28 10.07
C GLU A 111 -6.91 -15.07 8.54
N TYR A 112 -6.94 -13.82 8.09
CA TYR A 112 -6.81 -13.50 6.67
C TYR A 112 -5.48 -14.01 6.11
N ALA A 113 -4.37 -13.71 6.78
CA ALA A 113 -3.03 -14.13 6.37
C ALA A 113 -2.90 -15.67 6.29
N TYR A 114 -3.45 -16.40 7.26
CA TYR A 114 -3.46 -17.87 7.26
C TYR A 114 -4.20 -18.42 6.04
N ASN A 115 -5.40 -17.90 5.77
CA ASN A 115 -6.24 -18.34 4.65
C ASN A 115 -5.63 -18.04 3.28
N HIS A 116 -4.67 -17.10 3.20
CA HIS A 116 -3.96 -16.74 1.98
C HIS A 116 -2.53 -17.30 1.93
N GLY A 117 -2.14 -18.13 2.91
CA GLY A 117 -0.83 -18.80 2.92
C GLY A 117 0.35 -17.86 3.16
N TRP A 118 0.16 -16.77 3.92
CA TRP A 118 1.23 -15.82 4.21
C TRP A 118 2.07 -16.29 5.40
N PHE A 119 2.84 -17.36 5.20
CA PHE A 119 3.62 -18.05 6.23
C PHE A 119 5.07 -17.57 6.34
N SER A 120 5.44 -16.58 5.52
CA SER A 120 6.70 -15.86 5.55
C SER A 120 6.48 -14.36 5.27
N PRO A 121 7.43 -13.50 5.66
CA PRO A 121 7.40 -12.09 5.29
C PRO A 121 7.27 -11.86 3.78
N GLU A 122 7.96 -12.68 2.98
CA GLU A 122 7.98 -12.57 1.52
C GLU A 122 6.64 -12.93 0.89
N GLU A 123 6.01 -14.01 1.35
CA GLU A 123 4.66 -14.39 0.92
C GLU A 123 3.63 -13.30 1.27
N ALA A 124 3.75 -12.68 2.45
CA ALA A 124 2.89 -11.58 2.87
C ALA A 124 3.07 -10.33 2.00
N ILE A 125 4.31 -9.99 1.61
CA ILE A 125 4.60 -8.88 0.68
C ILE A 125 3.96 -9.16 -0.69
N ILE A 126 4.21 -10.33 -1.26
CA ILE A 126 3.71 -10.72 -2.59
C ILE A 126 2.18 -10.78 -2.60
N GLY A 127 1.59 -11.46 -1.62
CA GLY A 127 0.14 -11.64 -1.52
C GLY A 127 -0.60 -10.33 -1.23
N GLY A 128 -0.03 -9.48 -0.37
CA GLY A 128 -0.59 -8.15 -0.13
C GLY A 128 -0.48 -7.23 -1.35
N ALA A 129 0.62 -7.28 -2.11
CA ALA A 129 0.74 -6.56 -3.36
C ALA A 129 -0.31 -7.00 -4.39
N TYR A 130 -0.58 -8.31 -4.48
CA TYR A 130 -1.66 -8.84 -5.30
C TYR A 130 -3.02 -8.29 -4.87
N PHE A 131 -3.31 -8.28 -3.56
CA PHE A 131 -4.55 -7.71 -3.04
C PHE A 131 -4.71 -6.23 -3.43
N VAL A 132 -3.71 -5.40 -3.13
CA VAL A 132 -3.74 -3.95 -3.39
C VAL A 132 -3.91 -3.69 -4.89
N SER A 133 -3.19 -4.44 -5.73
CA SER A 133 -3.33 -4.32 -7.18
C SER A 133 -4.71 -4.75 -7.67
N ARG A 134 -5.15 -5.96 -7.32
CA ARG A 134 -6.39 -6.57 -7.83
C ARG A 134 -7.64 -5.81 -7.42
N TYR A 135 -7.68 -5.36 -6.16
CA TYR A 135 -8.87 -4.77 -5.56
C TYR A 135 -8.89 -3.24 -5.68
N TYR A 136 -7.75 -2.57 -5.88
CA TYR A 136 -7.70 -1.12 -5.98
C TYR A 136 -7.02 -0.64 -7.28
N VAL A 137 -5.69 -0.72 -7.36
CA VAL A 137 -4.91 -0.02 -8.40
C VAL A 137 -5.27 -0.47 -9.82
N ASN A 138 -5.38 -1.77 -10.05
CA ASN A 138 -5.75 -2.36 -11.34
C ASN A 138 -7.20 -2.90 -11.32
N ASN A 139 -8.06 -2.36 -10.45
CA ASN A 139 -9.47 -2.75 -10.39
C ASN A 139 -10.25 -2.11 -11.55
N SER A 140 -10.78 -2.93 -12.45
CA SER A 140 -11.54 -2.50 -13.63
C SER A 140 -12.96 -1.98 -13.35
N ASN A 141 -13.44 -2.06 -12.11
CA ASN A 141 -14.76 -1.57 -11.72
C ASN A 141 -14.68 -0.19 -11.03
N TYR A 142 -13.68 0.00 -10.17
CA TYR A 142 -13.55 1.23 -9.36
C TYR A 142 -12.45 2.18 -9.83
N PHE A 143 -11.46 1.71 -10.61
CA PHE A 143 -10.37 2.53 -11.15
C PHE A 143 -9.65 3.37 -10.08
N GLN A 144 -9.27 2.74 -8.98
CA GLN A 144 -8.65 3.40 -7.82
C GLN A 144 -7.12 3.36 -7.88
N ASP A 145 -6.58 3.96 -8.94
CA ASP A 145 -5.15 3.97 -9.29
C ASP A 145 -4.35 5.14 -8.71
N THR A 146 -4.94 5.97 -7.84
CA THR A 146 -4.24 6.99 -7.06
C THR A 146 -4.59 6.89 -5.57
N LEU A 147 -3.74 7.37 -4.66
CA LEU A 147 -4.02 7.41 -3.23
C LEU A 147 -5.36 8.12 -2.94
N TYR A 148 -5.62 9.22 -3.66
CA TYR A 148 -6.86 9.96 -3.57
C TYR A 148 -8.05 9.09 -3.96
N LYS A 149 -8.00 8.39 -5.10
CA LYS A 149 -9.09 7.54 -5.55
C LYS A 149 -9.29 6.31 -4.66
N MET A 150 -8.21 5.73 -4.12
CA MET A 150 -8.27 4.65 -3.12
C MET A 150 -9.00 5.10 -1.84
N ARG A 151 -8.74 6.32 -1.38
CA ARG A 151 -9.37 6.85 -0.16
C ARG A 151 -10.81 7.29 -0.39
N TRP A 152 -11.09 8.00 -1.48
CA TRP A 152 -12.34 8.75 -1.65
C TRP A 152 -13.32 8.14 -2.65
N ASN A 153 -12.80 7.36 -3.61
CA ASN A 153 -13.56 6.79 -4.73
C ASN A 153 -14.44 7.84 -5.45
N PRO A 154 -13.86 8.79 -6.18
CA PRO A 154 -14.63 9.86 -6.83
C PRO A 154 -15.67 9.34 -7.84
N GLY A 155 -15.46 8.17 -8.44
CA GLY A 155 -16.42 7.54 -9.35
C GLY A 155 -17.64 6.93 -8.63
N ALA A 156 -17.51 6.60 -7.35
CA ALA A 156 -18.61 6.13 -6.50
C ALA A 156 -18.38 6.57 -5.03
N PRO A 157 -18.61 7.85 -4.70
CA PRO A 157 -18.24 8.43 -3.41
C PRO A 157 -18.77 7.63 -2.22
N GLY A 158 -17.92 7.42 -1.23
CA GLY A 158 -18.26 6.67 0.00
C GLY A 158 -18.29 5.15 -0.15
N LYS A 159 -18.05 4.60 -1.34
CA LYS A 159 -18.00 3.15 -1.57
C LYS A 159 -16.55 2.67 -1.74
N HIS A 160 -16.28 1.43 -1.34
CA HIS A 160 -15.01 0.73 -1.61
C HIS A 160 -13.76 1.57 -1.27
N GLN A 161 -13.69 2.11 -0.05
CA GLN A 161 -12.57 2.92 0.41
C GLN A 161 -11.49 2.02 1.03
N TYR A 162 -10.21 2.33 0.81
CA TYR A 162 -9.10 1.56 1.38
C TYR A 162 -9.01 1.73 2.91
N ALA A 163 -9.30 2.94 3.41
CA ALA A 163 -9.17 3.29 4.82
C ALA A 163 -10.32 4.21 5.28
N THR A 164 -10.63 4.11 6.58
CA THR A 164 -11.59 4.98 7.26
C THR A 164 -10.97 6.32 7.68
N ASP A 165 -9.66 6.34 7.97
CA ASP A 165 -8.92 7.56 8.34
C ASP A 165 -8.94 8.60 7.21
N ILE A 166 -9.54 9.76 7.47
CA ILE A 166 -9.61 10.89 6.53
C ILE A 166 -8.23 11.40 6.10
N GLY A 167 -7.20 11.22 6.94
CA GLY A 167 -5.83 11.64 6.68
C GLY A 167 -4.98 10.60 5.95
N TRP A 168 -5.51 9.39 5.67
CA TRP A 168 -4.72 8.27 5.15
C TRP A 168 -3.94 8.62 3.88
N ALA A 169 -4.59 9.21 2.87
CA ALA A 169 -3.94 9.55 1.61
C ALA A 169 -2.79 10.57 1.81
N SER A 170 -2.99 11.59 2.63
CA SER A 170 -1.97 12.60 2.95
C SER A 170 -0.80 12.01 3.75
N LYS A 171 -1.05 11.09 4.68
CA LYS A 171 0.03 10.43 5.45
C LYS A 171 0.97 9.65 4.53
N GLN A 172 0.44 9.01 3.50
CA GLN A 172 1.22 8.24 2.51
C GLN A 172 2.11 9.16 1.65
N THR A 173 1.67 10.36 1.31
CA THR A 173 2.49 11.24 0.44
C THR A 173 3.80 11.65 1.08
N ASN A 174 3.85 11.77 2.41
CA ASN A 174 5.09 12.07 3.12
C ASN A 174 6.14 10.98 2.93
N PHE A 175 5.73 9.71 2.99
CA PHE A 175 6.62 8.58 2.73
C PHE A 175 7.05 8.56 1.26
N ILE A 176 6.11 8.67 0.33
CA ILE A 176 6.39 8.69 -1.12
C ILE A 176 7.39 9.81 -1.46
N ARG A 177 7.19 11.02 -0.94
CA ARG A 177 8.11 12.15 -1.13
C ARG A 177 9.50 11.84 -0.59
N GLN A 178 9.58 11.32 0.64
CA GLN A 178 10.86 10.94 1.26
C GLN A 178 11.59 9.87 0.45
N PHE A 179 10.88 8.97 -0.22
CA PHE A 179 11.49 7.92 -1.01
C PHE A 179 11.98 8.44 -2.36
N TYR A 180 11.18 9.27 -3.05
CA TYR A 180 11.64 9.92 -4.28
C TYR A 180 12.84 10.84 -4.05
N ALA A 181 12.96 11.45 -2.86
CA ALA A 181 14.13 12.24 -2.45
C ALA A 181 15.43 11.42 -2.32
N GLN A 182 15.34 10.10 -2.17
CA GLN A 182 16.48 9.20 -1.96
C GLN A 182 16.97 8.52 -3.25
N VAL A 183 16.28 8.74 -4.37
CA VAL A 183 16.51 8.01 -5.63
C VAL A 183 16.68 8.98 -6.78
N ASN A 184 17.41 8.58 -7.82
CA ASN A 184 17.82 9.50 -8.89
C ASN A 184 17.02 9.35 -10.20
N ILE A 185 16.45 8.17 -10.47
CA ILE A 185 15.78 7.87 -11.74
C ILE A 185 14.38 7.34 -11.43
N TYR A 186 13.37 8.05 -11.90
CA TYR A 186 11.96 7.69 -11.72
C TYR A 186 11.07 8.43 -12.73
N ASN A 187 9.81 8.02 -12.80
CA ASN A 187 8.76 8.59 -13.60
C ASN A 187 7.60 8.97 -12.69
N LEU A 188 7.06 10.17 -12.86
CA LEU A 188 5.86 10.63 -12.18
C LEU A 188 4.77 10.88 -13.22
N ARG A 189 3.63 10.20 -13.07
CA ARG A 189 2.40 10.44 -13.83
C ARG A 189 1.30 10.78 -12.85
N PHE A 190 0.49 11.78 -13.16
CA PHE A 190 -0.56 12.25 -12.26
C PHE A 190 -1.93 12.13 -12.91
N ASP A 191 -2.93 11.76 -12.11
CA ASP A 191 -4.33 11.75 -12.46
C ASP A 191 -5.13 12.47 -11.35
N ILE A 192 -5.65 13.64 -11.71
CA ILE A 192 -6.37 14.54 -10.81
C ILE A 192 -7.87 14.44 -11.15
N PRO A 193 -8.72 13.94 -10.23
CA PRO A 193 -10.15 13.87 -10.49
C PRO A 193 -10.75 15.29 -10.59
N MET A 194 -11.54 15.50 -11.62
CA MET A 194 -12.30 16.73 -11.84
C MET A 194 -13.74 16.52 -11.39
N TYR A 195 -14.16 17.24 -10.36
CA TYR A 195 -15.56 17.28 -9.93
C TYR A 195 -16.35 18.26 -10.80
N GLN A 196 -17.63 17.97 -11.01
CA GLN A 196 -18.53 18.98 -11.54
C GLN A 196 -18.64 20.11 -10.49
N SER A 197 -18.50 21.35 -10.94
CA SER A 197 -18.83 22.50 -10.10
C SER A 197 -20.28 22.39 -9.66
N GLU A 198 -20.58 22.64 -8.39
CA GLU A 198 -21.96 22.88 -8.00
C GLU A 198 -22.50 24.06 -8.82
N PRO A 199 -23.75 23.99 -9.33
CA PRO A 199 -24.38 25.17 -9.90
C PRO A 199 -24.40 26.26 -8.83
N GLU A 200 -24.03 27.49 -9.19
CA GLU A 200 -24.14 28.61 -8.27
C GLU A 200 -25.57 28.67 -7.69
N PRO A 201 -25.74 28.94 -6.38
CA PRO A 201 -27.05 29.18 -5.82
C PRO A 201 -27.75 30.26 -6.65
N ALA A 202 -29.01 30.01 -7.05
CA ALA A 202 -29.81 31.05 -7.68
C ALA A 202 -29.84 32.28 -6.74
N PRO A 203 -29.69 33.51 -7.29
CA PRO A 203 -29.60 34.73 -6.51
C PRO A 203 -30.85 34.98 -5.64
#